data_AF-A0A958IRK2-F1
#
_entry.id   AF-A0A958IRK2-F1
#
_cell.length_a   1.000
_cell.length_b   1.000
_cell.length_c   1.000
_cell.angle_alpha   90.00
_cell.angle_beta   90.00
_cell.angle_gamma   90.00
#
_symmetry.space_group_name_H-M   'P 1'
#
loop_
_entity.id
_entity.type
_entity.pdbx_description
1 polymer ?
#
loop_
_entity_poly.entity_id
_entity_poly.type
_entity_poly.pdbx_seq_one_letter_code
_entity_poly.pdbx_strand_id
1 'polypeptide(L)'
;PMVVVMPAGHTGPFRFGQPLPPVDEFVVDFINDIMPAVEKRYRVYTDRRHRAIAGLSMGGGHTLNIAIPDLEQYGYVGVFSSGIFGIAGGFGAESGMKWEEQHLAELDDAAAKKDLRLIWFATGKEDFLLETSRATVAMLKKHGFDVVYKETPGAHTWNNWREYLYEFAPQLFQ
;
A
#
# COMPACT_ATOMS: atom_id res chain seq x y z
N PRO A 1 -17.59 8.79 9.85
CA PRO A 1 -16.58 9.79 10.28
C PRO A 1 -15.26 9.08 10.60
N MET A 2 -14.10 9.67 10.28
CA MET A 2 -12.79 9.03 10.48
C MET A 2 -11.71 10.05 10.85
N VAL A 3 -10.62 9.57 11.47
CA VAL A 3 -9.37 10.33 11.64
C VAL A 3 -8.46 9.98 10.46
N VAL A 4 -7.87 10.99 9.82
CA VAL A 4 -6.89 10.81 8.75
C VAL A 4 -5.53 11.27 9.27
N VAL A 5 -4.55 10.36 9.25
CA VAL A 5 -3.17 10.62 9.68
C VAL A 5 -2.29 10.67 8.42
N MET A 6 -1.58 11.78 8.22
CA MET A 6 -0.73 12.00 7.04
C MET A 6 0.72 12.24 7.48
N PRO A 7 1.48 11.18 7.81
CA PRO A 7 2.87 11.31 8.25
C PRO A 7 3.81 11.68 7.09
N ALA A 8 5.00 12.18 7.42
CA ALA A 8 6.06 12.38 6.44
C ALA A 8 6.66 11.02 6.05
N GLY A 9 6.46 10.60 4.80
CA GLY A 9 6.91 9.29 4.31
C GLY A 9 8.42 9.14 4.07
N HIS A 10 9.24 10.07 4.56
CA HIS A 10 10.69 10.03 4.39
C HIS A 10 11.37 10.13 5.75
N THR A 11 12.22 9.16 6.09
CA THR A 11 13.06 9.15 7.31
C THR A 11 14.39 9.89 7.12
N GLY A 12 14.67 10.37 5.90
CA GLY A 12 15.87 11.11 5.54
C GLY A 12 15.71 11.90 4.24
N PRO A 13 16.76 12.61 3.77
CA PRO A 13 16.70 13.34 2.52
C PRO A 13 16.42 12.39 1.34
N PHE A 14 15.56 12.80 0.41
CA PHE A 14 15.28 12.03 -0.80
C PHE A 14 16.55 11.87 -1.64
N ARG A 15 16.92 10.63 -1.97
CA ARG A 15 18.12 10.30 -2.75
C ARG A 15 17.73 9.58 -4.04
N PHE A 16 17.73 10.32 -5.15
CA PHE A 16 17.45 9.73 -6.46
C PHE A 16 18.60 8.82 -6.91
N GLY A 17 18.26 7.63 -7.42
CA GLY A 17 19.21 6.69 -8.04
C GLY A 17 20.18 5.99 -7.07
N GLN A 18 20.00 6.16 -5.76
CA GLN A 18 20.72 5.35 -4.77
C GLN A 18 19.98 4.02 -4.54
N PRO A 19 20.70 2.93 -4.22
CA PRO A 19 20.06 1.70 -3.79
C PRO A 19 19.09 1.98 -2.64
N LEU A 20 17.91 1.39 -2.70
CA LEU A 20 17.00 1.40 -1.56
C LEU A 20 17.72 0.74 -0.37
N PRO A 21 17.60 1.28 0.84
CA PRO A 21 18.14 0.64 2.02
C PRO A 21 17.54 -0.77 2.17
N PRO A 22 18.29 -1.74 2.74
CA PRO A 22 17.80 -3.11 2.94
C PRO A 22 16.55 -3.17 3.83
N VAL A 23 16.40 -2.16 4.69
CA VAL A 23 15.25 -1.96 5.58
C VAL A 23 14.59 -0.65 5.17
N ASP A 24 13.28 -0.70 4.96
CA ASP A 24 12.46 0.49 4.79
C ASP A 24 12.26 1.14 6.17
N GLU A 25 13.08 2.15 6.46
CA GLU A 25 13.06 2.84 7.75
C GLU A 25 11.71 3.48 8.06
N PHE A 26 10.95 3.89 7.03
CA PHE A 26 9.63 4.46 7.25
C PHE A 26 8.63 3.40 7.72
N VAL A 27 8.73 2.16 7.22
CA VAL A 27 7.91 1.03 7.71
C VAL A 27 8.17 0.82 9.22
N VAL A 28 9.43 0.90 9.64
CA VAL A 28 9.83 0.77 11.06
C VAL A 28 9.28 1.91 11.92
N ASP A 29 9.45 3.17 11.48
CA ASP A 29 8.92 4.36 12.16
C ASP A 29 7.39 4.35 12.22
N PHE A 30 6.73 3.92 11.13
CA PHE A 30 5.28 3.84 11.09
C PHE A 30 4.71 2.88 12.14
N ILE A 31 5.27 1.66 12.19
CA ILE A 31 4.78 0.60 13.07
C ILE A 31 5.13 0.88 14.54
N ASN A 32 6.35 1.32 14.83
CA ASN A 32 6.83 1.42 16.21
C ASN A 32 6.54 2.77 16.87
N ASP A 33 6.46 3.84 16.07
CA ASP A 33 6.34 5.20 16.59
C ASP A 33 5.01 5.84 16.21
N ILE A 34 4.72 5.98 14.90
CA ILE A 34 3.58 6.77 14.43
C ILE A 34 2.24 6.14 14.83
N MET A 35 2.03 4.86 14.54
CA MET A 35 0.76 4.19 14.85
C MET A 35 0.49 4.16 16.37
N PRO A 36 1.42 3.71 17.24
CA PRO A 36 1.24 3.77 18.69
C PRO A 36 1.05 5.20 19.21
N ALA A 37 1.75 6.18 18.62
CA ALA A 37 1.61 7.58 18.97
C ALA A 37 0.20 8.13 18.74
N VAL A 38 -0.45 7.72 17.65
CA VAL A 38 -1.82 8.10 17.31
C VAL A 38 -2.81 7.44 18.27
N GLU A 39 -2.70 6.13 18.47
CA GLU A 39 -3.60 5.35 19.34
C GLU A 39 -3.58 5.84 20.80
N LYS A 40 -2.42 6.29 21.27
CA LYS A 40 -2.27 6.85 22.62
C LYS A 40 -2.86 8.26 22.76
N ARG A 41 -2.80 9.08 21.70
CA ARG A 41 -3.12 10.52 21.78
C ARG A 41 -4.54 10.86 21.32
N TYR A 42 -5.14 10.04 20.47
CA TYR A 42 -6.45 10.28 19.89
C TYR A 42 -7.42 9.14 20.24
N ARG A 43 -8.70 9.47 20.31
CA ARG A 43 -9.76 8.46 20.49
C ARG A 43 -10.04 7.78 19.16
N VAL A 44 -9.31 6.69 18.91
CA VAL A 44 -9.44 5.85 17.71
C VAL A 44 -9.73 4.41 18.11
N TYR A 45 -10.41 3.68 17.24
CA TYR A 45 -10.46 2.22 17.35
C TYR A 45 -9.13 1.62 16.89
N THR A 46 -8.72 0.51 17.50
CA THR A 46 -7.44 -0.15 17.23
C THR A 46 -7.60 -1.55 16.64
N ASP A 47 -8.83 -1.99 16.38
CA ASP A 47 -9.09 -3.25 15.69
C ASP A 47 -9.08 -3.07 14.17
N ARG A 48 -8.77 -4.15 13.47
CA ARG A 48 -8.60 -4.16 12.01
C ARG A 48 -9.79 -3.60 11.24
N ARG A 49 -11.02 -3.79 11.72
CA ARG A 49 -12.24 -3.32 11.03
C ARG A 49 -12.36 -1.80 11.01
N HIS A 50 -11.56 -1.09 11.80
CA HIS A 50 -11.53 0.36 11.87
C HIS A 50 -10.15 0.94 11.50
N ARG A 51 -9.27 0.12 10.92
CA ARG A 51 -7.95 0.57 10.43
C ARG A 51 -7.86 0.42 8.92
N ALA A 52 -7.52 1.53 8.27
CA ALA A 52 -7.25 1.61 6.84
C ALA A 52 -5.85 2.20 6.62
N ILE A 53 -5.17 1.75 5.58
CA ILE A 53 -3.90 2.32 5.12
C ILE A 53 -3.96 2.54 3.62
N ALA A 54 -3.49 3.69 3.16
CA ALA A 54 -3.42 3.98 1.75
C ALA A 54 -2.26 4.91 1.42
N GLY A 55 -1.74 4.80 0.20
CA GLY A 55 -0.64 5.63 -0.24
C GLY A 55 -0.53 5.68 -1.75
N LEU A 56 0.11 6.76 -2.22
CA LEU A 56 0.36 7.02 -3.62
C LEU A 56 1.83 6.83 -3.96
N SER A 57 2.14 6.33 -5.16
CA SER A 57 3.51 6.18 -5.65
C SER A 57 4.40 5.44 -4.63
N MET A 58 5.50 6.05 -4.17
CA MET A 58 6.33 5.54 -3.07
C MET A 58 5.50 5.11 -1.84
N GLY A 59 4.53 5.93 -1.43
CA GLY A 59 3.65 5.61 -0.31
C GLY A 59 2.73 4.41 -0.57
N GLY A 60 2.40 4.10 -1.82
CA GLY A 60 1.70 2.87 -2.19
C GLY A 60 2.59 1.62 -2.04
N GLY A 61 3.89 1.76 -2.29
CA GLY A 61 4.89 0.74 -1.98
C GLY A 61 5.01 0.53 -0.47
N HIS A 62 5.13 1.61 0.30
CA HIS A 62 5.12 1.54 1.77
C HIS A 62 3.83 0.90 2.29
N THR A 63 2.69 1.24 1.69
CA THR A 63 1.39 0.65 2.06
C THR A 63 1.41 -0.87 1.96
N LEU A 64 1.97 -1.43 0.87
CA LEU A 64 2.09 -2.88 0.70
C LEU A 64 3.11 -3.49 1.67
N ASN A 65 4.25 -2.83 1.87
CA ASN A 65 5.29 -3.25 2.82
C ASN A 65 4.85 -3.19 4.30
N ILE A 66 3.85 -2.37 4.62
CA ILE A 66 3.28 -2.28 5.97
C ILE A 66 2.12 -3.27 6.12
N ALA A 67 1.21 -3.31 5.14
CA ALA A 67 -0.06 -4.01 5.30
C ALA A 67 0.05 -5.52 5.05
N ILE A 68 0.85 -5.97 4.08
CA ILE A 68 0.92 -7.41 3.77
C ILE A 68 1.59 -8.22 4.89
N PRO A 69 2.73 -7.79 5.46
CA PRO A 69 3.36 -8.51 6.56
C PRO A 69 2.50 -8.59 7.84
N ASP A 70 1.54 -7.68 7.99
CA ASP A 70 0.70 -7.56 9.20
C ASP A 70 -0.78 -7.39 8.83
N LEU A 71 -1.25 -8.22 7.88
CA LEU A 71 -2.58 -8.08 7.27
C LEU A 71 -3.72 -8.17 8.28
N GLU A 72 -3.49 -8.86 9.40
CA GLU A 72 -4.44 -8.96 10.51
C GLU A 72 -4.75 -7.61 11.17
N GLN A 73 -3.89 -6.59 11.01
CA GLN A 73 -4.11 -5.26 11.56
C GLN A 73 -4.94 -4.34 10.66
N TYR A 74 -5.16 -4.72 9.40
CA TYR A 74 -5.77 -3.85 8.40
C TYR A 74 -7.04 -4.48 7.81
N GLY A 75 -8.12 -3.70 7.79
CA GLY A 75 -9.36 -4.07 7.10
C GLY A 75 -9.44 -3.51 5.68
N TYR A 76 -8.68 -2.45 5.39
CA TYR A 76 -8.77 -1.70 4.15
C TYR A 76 -7.39 -1.24 3.68
N VAL A 77 -7.02 -1.54 2.44
CA VAL A 77 -5.73 -1.22 1.84
C VAL A 77 -5.95 -0.49 0.51
N GLY A 78 -5.35 0.69 0.33
CA GLY A 78 -5.47 1.51 -0.88
C GLY A 78 -4.12 1.80 -1.53
N VAL A 79 -3.95 1.44 -2.80
CA VAL A 79 -2.69 1.62 -3.54
C VAL A 79 -2.95 2.46 -4.79
N PHE A 80 -2.39 3.68 -4.80
CA PHE A 80 -2.65 4.69 -5.83
C PHE A 80 -1.41 4.88 -6.71
N SER A 81 -1.51 4.63 -8.02
CA SER A 81 -0.38 4.74 -8.97
C SER A 81 0.89 4.04 -8.46
N SER A 82 0.78 2.78 -8.03
CA SER A 82 1.88 2.07 -7.38
C SER A 82 1.71 0.55 -7.40
N GLY A 83 2.71 -0.16 -6.87
CA GLY A 83 2.72 -1.58 -6.64
C GLY A 83 4.03 -1.99 -5.95
N ILE A 84 4.41 -3.26 -6.08
CA ILE A 84 5.72 -3.74 -5.66
C ILE A 84 6.77 -3.28 -6.67
N PHE A 85 7.63 -2.34 -6.28
CA PHE A 85 8.65 -1.82 -7.20
C PHE A 85 9.62 -2.91 -7.65
N GLY A 86 9.91 -2.93 -8.95
CA GLY A 86 10.74 -3.95 -9.58
C GLY A 86 10.01 -5.22 -10.03
N ILE A 87 8.75 -5.45 -9.63
CA ILE A 87 8.01 -6.67 -10.01
C ILE A 87 7.79 -6.80 -11.52
N ALA A 88 7.72 -5.67 -12.23
CA ALA A 88 7.60 -5.59 -13.69
C ALA A 88 8.95 -5.33 -14.38
N GLY A 89 10.07 -5.55 -13.69
CA GLY A 89 11.40 -5.16 -14.13
C GLY A 89 11.73 -3.69 -13.86
N GLY A 90 12.87 -3.21 -14.38
CA GLY A 90 13.34 -1.84 -14.19
C GLY A 90 14.11 -1.63 -12.88
N PHE A 91 14.05 -0.42 -12.32
CA PHE A 91 14.75 -0.10 -11.08
C PHE A 91 14.21 -0.95 -9.92
N GLY A 92 15.10 -1.64 -9.21
CA GLY A 92 14.72 -2.54 -8.12
C GLY A 92 14.23 -3.92 -8.55
N ALA A 93 14.42 -4.33 -9.82
CA ALA A 93 13.91 -5.60 -10.36
C ALA A 93 14.23 -6.83 -9.51
N GLU A 94 15.47 -6.98 -9.04
CA GLU A 94 15.85 -8.11 -8.18
C GLU A 94 15.07 -8.10 -6.85
N SER A 95 14.91 -6.94 -6.24
CA SER A 95 14.15 -6.79 -5.00
C SER A 95 12.66 -7.09 -5.22
N GLY A 96 12.07 -6.58 -6.29
CA GLY A 96 10.67 -6.81 -6.62
C GLY A 96 10.34 -8.27 -6.94
N MET A 97 11.24 -8.99 -7.62
CA MET A 97 11.08 -10.43 -7.88
C MET A 97 11.15 -11.26 -6.59
N LYS A 98 12.04 -10.90 -5.65
CA LYS A 98 12.18 -11.60 -4.37
C LYS A 98 11.08 -11.25 -3.37
N TRP A 99 10.37 -10.14 -3.57
CA TRP A 99 9.38 -9.66 -2.61
C TRP A 99 8.23 -10.67 -2.42
N GLU A 100 7.72 -11.27 -3.51
CA GLU A 100 6.68 -12.30 -3.43
C GLU A 100 7.17 -13.53 -2.65
N GLU A 101 8.40 -13.99 -2.91
CA GLU A 101 8.99 -15.12 -2.19
C GLU A 101 9.19 -14.83 -0.69
N GLN A 102 9.59 -13.60 -0.35
CA GLN A 102 9.81 -13.16 1.03
C GLN A 102 8.53 -13.07 1.85
N HIS A 103 7.39 -12.84 1.20
CA HIS A 103 6.09 -12.66 1.86
C HIS A 103 5.10 -13.79 1.53
N LEU A 104 5.61 -14.94 1.06
CA LEU A 104 4.77 -16.03 0.57
C LEU A 104 3.82 -16.57 1.66
N ALA A 105 4.29 -16.65 2.90
CA ALA A 105 3.49 -17.14 4.02
C ALA A 105 2.30 -16.21 4.30
N GLU A 106 2.52 -14.89 4.28
CA GLU A 106 1.52 -13.88 4.53
C GLU A 106 0.55 -13.73 3.35
N LEU A 107 1.06 -13.84 2.12
CA LEU A 107 0.25 -13.82 0.90
C LEU A 107 -0.71 -15.03 0.85
N ASP A 108 -0.25 -16.22 1.23
CA ASP A 108 -1.05 -17.45 1.21
C ASP A 108 -1.89 -17.69 2.47
N ASP A 109 -1.76 -16.84 3.50
CA ASP A 109 -2.56 -16.95 4.72
C ASP A 109 -4.03 -16.61 4.50
N ALA A 110 -4.84 -17.65 4.29
CA ALA A 110 -6.29 -17.53 4.13
C ALA A 110 -7.01 -16.96 5.37
N ALA A 111 -6.48 -17.17 6.58
CA ALA A 111 -7.06 -16.65 7.80
C ALA A 111 -6.86 -15.13 7.90
N ALA A 112 -5.66 -14.65 7.61
CA ALA A 112 -5.34 -13.21 7.59
C ALA A 112 -6.23 -12.44 6.59
N LYS A 113 -6.52 -13.06 5.43
CA LYS A 113 -7.39 -12.51 4.38
C LYS A 113 -8.89 -12.51 4.72
N LYS A 114 -9.35 -13.37 5.64
CA LYS A 114 -10.79 -13.60 5.89
C LYS A 114 -11.58 -12.33 6.25
N ASP A 115 -10.98 -11.44 7.03
CA ASP A 115 -11.61 -10.17 7.44
C ASP A 115 -10.99 -8.94 6.74
N LEU A 116 -10.24 -9.15 5.65
CA LEU A 116 -9.82 -8.08 4.75
C LEU A 116 -11.05 -7.66 3.93
N ARG A 117 -11.50 -6.42 4.10
CA ARG A 117 -12.77 -5.94 3.54
C ARG A 117 -12.59 -5.24 2.21
N LEU A 118 -11.42 -4.63 1.99
CA LEU A 118 -11.12 -3.94 0.75
C LEU A 118 -9.62 -3.92 0.49
N ILE A 119 -9.23 -4.34 -0.72
CA ILE A 119 -7.94 -4.00 -1.30
C ILE A 119 -8.19 -3.32 -2.65
N TRP A 120 -7.83 -2.04 -2.73
CA TRP A 120 -8.24 -1.13 -3.79
C TRP A 120 -7.03 -0.54 -4.49
N PHE A 121 -7.01 -0.64 -5.81
CA PHE A 121 -5.95 -0.13 -6.65
C PHE A 121 -6.52 0.79 -7.73
N ALA A 122 -5.84 1.90 -8.00
CA ALA A 122 -6.06 2.64 -9.23
C ALA A 122 -4.79 3.30 -9.76
N THR A 123 -4.63 3.27 -11.08
CA THR A 123 -3.46 3.83 -11.77
C THR A 123 -3.89 4.48 -13.08
N GLY A 124 -3.24 5.59 -13.44
CA GLY A 124 -3.46 6.26 -14.73
C GLY A 124 -2.94 5.43 -15.91
N LYS A 125 -3.64 5.44 -17.05
CA LYS A 125 -3.23 4.71 -18.26
C LYS A 125 -1.96 5.25 -18.90
N GLU A 126 -1.63 6.50 -18.63
CA GLU A 126 -0.38 7.14 -19.07
C GLU A 126 0.67 7.21 -17.95
N ASP A 127 0.43 6.54 -16.82
CA ASP A 127 1.34 6.47 -15.68
C ASP A 127 2.51 5.50 -15.96
N PHE A 128 3.72 5.92 -15.61
CA PHE A 128 4.92 5.09 -15.79
C PHE A 128 4.95 3.86 -14.86
N LEU A 129 4.09 3.81 -13.82
CA LEU A 129 3.92 2.66 -12.92
C LEU A 129 2.72 1.77 -13.29
N LEU A 130 2.13 1.95 -14.47
CA LEU A 130 0.99 1.14 -14.90
C LEU A 130 1.31 -0.36 -14.91
N GLU A 131 2.43 -0.77 -15.52
CA GLU A 131 2.82 -2.18 -15.57
C GLU A 131 3.19 -2.75 -14.19
N THR A 132 3.80 -1.93 -13.33
CA THR A 132 4.04 -2.29 -11.92
C THR A 132 2.71 -2.55 -11.19
N SER A 133 1.71 -1.71 -11.42
CA SER A 133 0.37 -1.87 -10.82
C SER A 133 -0.31 -3.13 -11.31
N ARG A 134 -0.32 -3.36 -12.64
CA ARG A 134 -0.88 -4.57 -13.27
C ARG A 134 -0.24 -5.85 -12.73
N ALA A 135 1.09 -5.90 -12.71
CA ALA A 135 1.83 -7.07 -12.23
C ALA A 135 1.58 -7.33 -10.73
N THR A 136 1.52 -6.28 -9.90
CA THR A 136 1.19 -6.41 -8.49
C THR A 136 -0.23 -6.93 -8.28
N VAL A 137 -1.21 -6.38 -8.99
CA VAL A 137 -2.60 -6.84 -8.93
C VAL A 137 -2.72 -8.30 -9.39
N ALA A 138 -2.00 -8.68 -10.44
CA ALA A 138 -1.98 -10.06 -10.92
C ALA A 138 -1.39 -11.03 -9.88
N MET A 139 -0.28 -10.65 -9.23
CA MET A 139 0.32 -11.41 -8.12
C MET A 139 -0.67 -11.57 -6.95
N LEU A 140 -1.27 -10.48 -6.48
CA LEU A 140 -2.25 -10.53 -5.39
C LEU A 140 -3.46 -11.43 -5.76
N LYS A 141 -3.97 -11.34 -6.98
CA LYS A 141 -5.05 -12.23 -7.44
C LYS A 141 -4.63 -13.70 -7.51
N LYS A 142 -3.39 -13.99 -7.92
CA LYS A 142 -2.80 -15.34 -7.89
C LYS A 142 -2.79 -15.92 -6.47
N HIS A 143 -2.54 -15.09 -5.46
CA HIS A 143 -2.60 -15.45 -4.04
C HIS A 143 -4.01 -15.37 -3.42
N GLY A 144 -5.06 -15.20 -4.25
CA GLY A 144 -6.45 -15.28 -3.80
C GLY A 144 -6.99 -14.02 -3.11
N PHE A 145 -6.36 -12.86 -3.30
CA PHE A 145 -6.92 -11.58 -2.88
C PHE A 145 -8.03 -11.13 -3.86
N ASP A 146 -9.14 -10.63 -3.31
CA ASP A 146 -10.19 -9.97 -4.11
C ASP A 146 -9.86 -8.48 -4.31
N VAL A 147 -9.13 -8.19 -5.40
CA VAL A 147 -8.62 -6.84 -5.69
C VAL A 147 -9.56 -6.04 -6.59
N VAL A 148 -10.06 -4.92 -6.07
CA VAL A 148 -10.69 -3.87 -6.85
C VAL A 148 -9.60 -3.09 -7.57
N TYR A 149 -9.54 -3.16 -8.90
CA TYR A 149 -8.52 -2.47 -9.69
C TYR A 149 -9.15 -1.61 -10.78
N LYS A 150 -8.69 -0.36 -10.90
CA LYS A 150 -9.13 0.60 -11.90
C LYS A 150 -7.97 1.19 -12.69
N GLU A 151 -8.15 1.30 -13.99
CA GLU A 151 -7.27 2.08 -14.86
C GLU A 151 -8.02 3.31 -15.34
N THR A 152 -7.55 4.49 -14.95
CA THR A 152 -8.22 5.77 -15.28
C THR A 152 -7.43 6.52 -16.36
N PRO A 153 -8.04 7.47 -17.07
CA PRO A 153 -7.26 8.45 -17.84
C PRO A 153 -6.28 9.20 -16.91
N GLY A 154 -5.22 9.75 -17.48
CA GLY A 154 -4.21 10.52 -16.78
C GLY A 154 -2.95 9.71 -16.47
N ALA A 155 -1.99 10.41 -15.88
CA ALA A 155 -0.66 9.89 -15.57
C ALA A 155 -0.39 9.96 -14.05
N HIS A 156 0.87 10.07 -13.68
CA HIS A 156 1.34 10.11 -12.30
C HIS A 156 1.11 11.49 -11.65
N THR A 157 -0.14 11.84 -11.36
CA THR A 157 -0.52 13.22 -10.98
C THR A 157 -1.43 13.32 -9.75
N TRP A 158 -1.37 14.48 -9.09
CA TRP A 158 -2.28 14.84 -7.99
C TRP A 158 -3.76 14.90 -8.39
N ASN A 159 -4.08 15.12 -9.67
CA ASN A 159 -5.48 15.06 -10.10
C ASN A 159 -6.01 13.64 -9.96
N ASN A 160 -5.27 12.66 -10.45
CA ASN A 160 -5.59 11.25 -10.32
C ASN A 160 -5.74 10.84 -8.84
N TRP A 161 -4.76 11.16 -7.99
CA TRP A 161 -4.80 10.73 -6.58
C TRP A 161 -5.93 11.36 -5.77
N ARG A 162 -6.35 12.60 -6.11
CA ARG A 162 -7.52 13.23 -5.49
C ARG A 162 -8.81 12.48 -5.83
N GLU A 163 -8.99 12.10 -7.08
CA GLU A 163 -10.14 11.28 -7.51
C GLU A 163 -10.10 9.89 -6.85
N TYR A 164 -8.91 9.28 -6.75
CA TYR A 164 -8.78 7.96 -6.11
C TYR A 164 -9.15 8.00 -4.63
N LEU A 165 -8.69 9.02 -3.91
CA LEU A 165 -9.09 9.22 -2.51
C LEU A 165 -10.60 9.48 -2.38
N TYR A 166 -11.17 10.28 -3.29
CA TYR A 166 -12.61 10.57 -3.34
C TYR A 166 -13.45 9.31 -3.53
N GLU A 167 -12.99 8.36 -4.36
CA GLU A 167 -13.66 7.08 -4.56
C GLU A 167 -13.41 6.09 -3.42
N PHE A 168 -12.19 6.06 -2.87
CA PHE A 168 -11.77 5.08 -1.85
C PHE A 168 -12.37 5.38 -0.47
N ALA A 169 -12.29 6.63 0.00
CA ALA A 169 -12.64 6.99 1.37
C ALA A 169 -14.10 6.66 1.77
N PRO A 170 -15.12 6.83 0.90
CA PRO A 170 -16.50 6.46 1.23
C PRO A 170 -16.74 4.96 1.46
N GLN A 171 -15.83 4.09 1.00
CA GLN A 171 -15.94 2.64 1.15
C GLN A 171 -15.38 2.14 2.50
N LEU A 172 -14.72 3.01 3.27
CA LEU A 172 -14.09 2.66 4.53
C LEU A 172 -15.12 2.54 5.66
N PHE A 173 -14.90 1.55 6.53
CA PHE A 173 -15.61 1.37 7.82
C PHE A 173 -17.13 1.26 7.71
N GLN A 174 -17.62 0.68 6.59
CA GLN A 174 -19.03 0.41 6.32
C GLN A 174 -19.56 -0.86 6.98
#